data_AF-A0A9D7Z6P5-F1
#
_entry.id   AF-A0A9D7Z6P5-F1
#
_cell.length_a   1.000
_cell.length_b   1.000
_cell.length_c   1.000
_cell.angle_alpha   90.00
_cell.angle_beta   90.00
_cell.angle_gamma   90.00
#
_symmetry.space_group_name_H-M   'P 1'
#
loop_
_entity.id
_entity.type
_entity.pdbx_description
1 polymer ?
#
loop_
_entity_poly.entity_id
_entity_poly.type
_entity_poly.pdbx_seq_one_letter_code
_entity_poly.pdbx_strand_id
1 'polypeptide(L)'
;LMVTSAVLVAIHGPTETAAVRTVPAWQQWSLAYVALIGFYGTFWRQKGQTLGMQAWRVKLVPSGTSMRVTWGQAAGRIIAASMPFILGLMPYQVFDVNNAGLWIYITTGVVASCGFLWRFFNEDRLYLHDLVTGTELMLTPPRKKS
;
A
#
# COMPACT_ATOMS: atom_id res chain seq x y z
N LEU A 1 14.70 2.50 7.43
CA LEU A 1 14.73 2.04 8.84
C LEU A 1 15.87 2.70 9.62
N MET A 2 17.15 2.58 9.26
CA MET A 2 18.21 3.27 10.02
C MET A 2 18.14 4.80 9.95
N VAL A 3 17.90 5.39 8.76
CA VAL A 3 17.77 6.85 8.59
C VAL A 3 16.56 7.40 9.34
N THR A 4 15.41 6.70 9.25
CA THR A 4 14.19 7.09 9.96
C THR A 4 14.39 7.04 11.48
N SER A 5 15.04 5.99 11.99
CA SER A 5 15.36 5.90 13.42
C SER A 5 16.36 6.97 13.85
N ALA A 6 17.39 7.27 13.03
CA ALA A 6 18.37 8.31 13.34
C ALA A 6 17.76 9.72 13.41
N VAL A 7 16.90 10.08 12.44
CA VAL A 7 16.17 11.36 12.45
C VAL A 7 15.24 11.45 13.65
N LEU A 8 14.57 10.36 14.00
CA LEU A 8 13.63 10.35 15.11
C LEU A 8 14.33 10.44 16.48
N VAL A 9 15.47 9.78 16.64
CA VAL A 9 16.33 9.90 17.83
C VAL A 9 16.94 11.29 17.93
N ALA A 10 17.30 11.93 16.82
CA ALA A 10 17.80 13.31 16.82
C ALA A 10 16.74 14.32 17.31
N ILE A 11 15.46 14.07 17.04
CA ILE A 11 14.35 14.96 17.44
C ILE A 11 13.85 14.67 18.86
N HIS A 12 13.74 13.39 19.26
CA HIS A 12 13.13 12.99 20.54
C HIS A 12 14.15 12.63 21.64
N GLY A 13 15.44 12.60 21.32
CA GLY A 13 16.49 12.19 22.22
C GLY A 13 16.62 10.66 22.36
N PRO A 14 17.71 10.18 22.99
CA PRO A 14 17.94 8.76 23.23
C PRO A 14 17.03 8.23 24.35
N THR A 15 16.49 7.02 24.18
CA THR A 15 15.79 6.31 25.27
C THR A 15 16.71 5.41 26.04
N GLU A 16 16.62 5.49 27.36
CA GLU A 16 17.30 4.57 28.28
C GLU A 16 16.63 3.19 28.37
N THR A 17 15.40 3.05 27.87
CA THR A 17 14.64 1.80 27.94
C THR A 17 13.82 1.57 26.66
N ALA A 18 13.94 0.39 26.05
CA ALA A 18 13.19 0.00 24.85
C ALA A 18 11.67 -0.18 25.09
N ALA A 19 11.22 -0.14 26.34
CA ALA A 19 9.83 -0.30 26.72
C ALA A 19 8.96 0.94 26.43
N VAL A 20 9.57 2.12 26.27
CA VAL A 20 8.85 3.36 26.00
C VAL A 20 9.01 3.72 24.53
N ARG A 21 7.89 3.91 23.82
CA ARG A 21 7.94 4.44 22.45
C ARG A 21 8.44 5.89 22.49
N THR A 22 9.66 6.11 21.98
CA THR A 22 10.24 7.44 21.75
C THR A 22 9.42 8.30 20.81
N VAL A 23 8.86 7.65 19.79
CA VAL A 23 8.22 8.33 18.67
C VAL A 23 6.71 8.16 18.78
N PRO A 24 5.95 9.27 18.78
CA PRO A 24 4.50 9.20 18.72
C PRO A 24 4.03 8.32 17.57
N ALA A 25 3.04 7.45 17.82
CA ALA A 25 2.61 6.46 16.84
C ALA A 25 2.24 7.08 15.49
N TRP A 26 1.53 8.21 15.50
CA TRP A 26 1.12 8.93 14.29
C TRP A 26 2.32 9.38 13.43
N GLN A 27 3.42 9.80 14.06
CA GLN A 27 4.63 10.23 13.36
C GLN A 27 5.34 9.03 12.73
N GLN A 28 5.43 7.92 13.47
CA GLN A 28 5.98 6.67 12.94
C GLN A 28 5.17 6.16 11.74
N TRP A 29 3.85 6.15 11.84
CA TRP A 29 2.96 5.72 10.74
C TRP A 29 3.05 6.64 9.53
N SER A 30 3.08 7.96 9.74
CA SER A 30 3.23 8.95 8.66
C SER A 30 4.55 8.75 7.91
N LEU A 31 5.65 8.56 8.63
CA LEU A 31 6.96 8.34 8.03
C LEU A 31 7.03 7.02 7.27
N ALA A 32 6.43 5.95 7.81
CA ALA A 32 6.31 4.67 7.11
C ALA A 32 5.51 4.83 5.80
N TYR A 33 4.44 5.63 5.84
CA TYR A 33 3.59 5.89 4.67
C TYR A 33 4.32 6.70 3.59
N VAL A 34 5.04 7.75 3.98
CA VAL A 34 5.89 8.53 3.07
C VAL A 34 7.00 7.66 2.48
N ALA A 35 7.63 6.81 3.30
CA ALA A 35 8.64 5.87 2.82
C ALA A 35 8.06 4.87 1.82
N LEU A 36 6.83 4.40 2.04
CA LEU A 36 6.12 3.50 1.13
C LEU A 36 5.88 4.18 -0.23
N ILE A 37 5.34 5.40 -0.23
CA ILE A 37 5.12 6.18 -1.46
C ILE A 37 6.45 6.49 -2.16
N GLY A 38 7.45 6.94 -1.42
CA GLY A 38 8.77 7.28 -1.97
C GLY A 38 9.47 6.06 -2.59
N PHE A 39 9.47 4.92 -1.88
CA PHE A 39 10.03 3.68 -2.37
C PHE A 39 9.30 3.20 -3.62
N TYR A 40 8.00 2.86 -3.50
CA TYR A 40 7.25 2.27 -4.62
C TYR A 40 7.11 3.25 -5.78
N GLY A 41 6.83 4.53 -5.51
CA GLY A 41 6.71 5.57 -6.53
C GLY A 41 8.00 5.75 -7.34
N THR A 42 9.18 5.69 -6.71
CA THR A 42 10.46 5.78 -7.44
C THR A 42 10.65 4.61 -8.40
N PHE A 43 10.47 3.37 -7.93
CA PHE A 43 10.65 2.17 -8.75
C PHE A 43 9.60 2.06 -9.87
N TRP A 44 8.34 2.36 -9.56
CA TRP A 44 7.24 2.33 -10.54
C TRP A 44 7.38 3.43 -11.59
N ARG A 45 7.85 4.63 -11.24
CA ARG A 45 8.06 5.69 -12.21
C ARG A 45 9.29 5.45 -13.11
N GLN A 46 10.37 4.90 -12.57
CA GLN A 46 11.60 4.67 -13.32
C GLN A 46 11.50 3.46 -14.26
N LYS A 47 11.02 2.31 -13.75
CA LYS A 47 11.01 1.03 -14.49
C LYS A 47 9.63 0.40 -14.64
N GLY A 48 8.62 0.91 -13.93
CA GLY A 48 7.31 0.25 -13.84
C GLY A 48 7.33 -1.03 -13.00
N GLN A 49 8.43 -1.35 -12.32
CA GLN A 49 8.62 -2.63 -11.62
C GLN A 49 9.48 -2.45 -10.37
N THR A 50 9.07 -3.10 -9.28
CA THR A 50 9.95 -3.38 -8.13
C THR A 50 10.66 -4.72 -8.31
N LEU A 51 11.71 -4.97 -7.53
CA LEU A 51 12.44 -6.26 -7.54
C LEU A 51 11.50 -7.46 -7.40
N GLY A 52 10.52 -7.39 -6.49
CA GLY A 52 9.50 -8.43 -6.34
C GLY A 52 8.69 -8.62 -7.63
N MET A 53 8.20 -7.54 -8.24
CA MET A 53 7.42 -7.62 -9.48
C MET A 53 8.23 -8.19 -10.65
N GLN A 54 9.53 -7.95 -10.69
CA GLN A 54 10.43 -8.50 -11.72
C GLN A 54 10.48 -10.03 -11.67
N ALA A 55 10.53 -10.62 -10.47
CA ALA A 55 10.53 -12.07 -10.31
C ALA A 55 9.26 -12.74 -10.89
N TRP A 56 8.14 -12.04 -10.81
CA TRP A 56 6.85 -12.50 -11.34
C TRP A 56 6.55 -11.99 -12.76
N ARG A 57 7.50 -11.27 -13.38
CA ARG A 57 7.35 -10.66 -14.72
C ARG A 57 6.12 -9.74 -14.82
N VAL A 58 5.76 -9.04 -13.75
CA VAL A 58 4.63 -8.10 -13.72
C VAL A 58 5.16 -6.67 -13.85
N LYS A 59 4.51 -5.82 -14.65
CA LYS A 59 4.86 -4.41 -14.84
C LYS A 59 3.65 -3.52 -14.69
N LEU A 60 3.81 -2.44 -13.94
CA LEU A 60 2.84 -1.37 -13.83
C LEU A 60 2.97 -0.44 -15.03
N VAL A 61 1.85 -0.23 -15.72
CA VAL A 61 1.73 0.63 -16.90
C VAL A 61 0.55 1.58 -16.67
N PRO A 62 0.67 2.88 -17.02
CA PRO A 62 -0.49 3.78 -17.03
C PRO A 62 -1.46 3.40 -18.17
N SER A 63 -2.76 3.41 -17.91
CA SER A 63 -3.79 3.02 -18.88
C SER A 63 -4.20 4.17 -19.83
N GLY A 64 -3.41 5.25 -19.91
CA GLY A 64 -3.73 6.46 -20.68
C GLY A 64 -2.54 6.98 -21.50
N THR A 65 -2.58 8.26 -21.89
CA THR A 65 -1.57 8.89 -22.76
C THR A 65 -0.19 9.02 -22.13
N SER A 66 -0.09 8.93 -20.80
CA SER A 66 1.19 9.10 -20.11
C SER A 66 2.16 7.96 -20.45
N MET A 67 3.41 8.31 -20.77
CA MET A 67 4.45 7.32 -21.08
C MET A 67 4.97 6.60 -19.81
N ARG A 68 4.74 7.16 -18.62
CA ARG A 68 5.20 6.61 -17.33
C ARG A 68 4.16 6.86 -16.23
N VAL A 69 4.19 6.04 -15.19
CA VAL A 69 3.37 6.22 -14.00
C VAL A 69 3.74 7.54 -13.31
N THR A 70 2.75 8.39 -13.06
CA THR A 70 2.95 9.67 -12.38
C THR A 70 3.00 9.48 -10.85
N TRP A 71 3.53 10.47 -10.13
CA TRP A 71 3.52 10.45 -8.67
C TRP A 71 2.10 10.43 -8.08
N GLY A 72 1.16 11.14 -8.72
CA GLY A 72 -0.26 11.11 -8.33
C GLY A 72 -0.86 9.72 -8.46
N GLN A 73 -0.56 9.01 -9.56
CA GLN A 73 -1.01 7.62 -9.73
C GLN A 73 -0.37 6.66 -8.72
N ALA A 74 0.94 6.77 -8.48
CA ALA A 74 1.62 5.91 -7.51
C ALA A 74 1.10 6.12 -6.08
N ALA A 75 0.98 7.37 -5.64
CA ALA A 75 0.43 7.71 -4.32
C ALA A 75 -1.05 7.31 -4.22
N GLY A 76 -1.84 7.60 -5.27
CA GLY A 76 -3.24 7.22 -5.35
C GLY A 76 -3.47 5.72 -5.18
N ARG A 77 -2.62 4.86 -5.78
CA ARG A 77 -2.72 3.40 -5.61
C ARG A 77 -2.51 2.99 -4.17
N ILE A 78 -1.53 3.59 -3.49
CA ILE A 78 -1.23 3.29 -2.09
C ILE A 78 -2.37 3.75 -1.18
N ILE A 79 -2.94 4.93 -1.44
CA ILE A 79 -4.09 5.47 -0.69
C ILE A 79 -5.33 4.62 -0.91
N ALA A 80 -5.70 4.37 -2.17
CA ALA A 80 -6.86 3.56 -2.52
C ALA A 80 -6.74 2.12 -2.02
N ALA A 81 -5.55 1.52 -2.04
CA ALA A 81 -5.32 0.19 -1.49
C ALA A 81 -5.40 0.15 0.05
N SER A 82 -5.08 1.26 0.74
CA SER A 82 -5.12 1.33 2.21
C SER A 82 -6.54 1.57 2.75
N MET A 83 -7.38 2.28 1.99
CA MET A 83 -8.72 2.68 2.43
C MET A 83 -9.61 1.52 2.92
N PRO A 84 -9.75 0.40 2.19
CA PRO A 84 -10.57 -0.73 2.65
C PRO A 84 -10.11 -1.33 3.98
N PHE A 85 -8.80 -1.38 4.23
CA PHE A 85 -8.26 -1.85 5.51
C PHE A 85 -8.56 -0.88 6.65
N ILE A 86 -8.39 0.43 6.42
CA ILE A 86 -8.69 1.45 7.45
C ILE A 86 -10.18 1.40 7.81
N LEU A 87 -11.06 1.34 6.81
CA LEU A 87 -12.51 1.26 7.02
C LEU A 87 -12.91 -0.06 7.69
N GLY A 88 -12.29 -1.18 7.31
CA GLY A 88 -12.55 -2.48 7.93
C GLY A 88 -12.14 -2.54 9.41
N LEU A 89 -11.11 -1.78 9.82
CA LEU A 89 -10.63 -1.76 11.20
C LEU A 89 -11.39 -0.75 12.09
N MET A 90 -12.12 0.20 11.51
CA MET A 90 -12.82 1.26 12.24
C MET A 90 -13.80 0.77 13.33
N PRO A 91 -14.58 -0.31 13.13
CA PRO A 91 -15.48 -0.82 14.17
C PRO A 91 -14.80 -1.20 15.49
N TYR A 92 -13.53 -1.64 15.45
CA TYR A 92 -12.80 -2.06 16.65
C TYR A 92 -12.29 -0.90 17.51
N GLN A 93 -12.53 0.35 17.10
CA GLN A 93 -12.35 1.50 17.99
C GLN A 93 -13.45 1.59 19.06
N VAL A 94 -14.59 0.94 18.81
CA VAL A 94 -15.78 0.95 19.68
C VAL A 94 -16.06 -0.43 20.25
N PHE A 95 -15.86 -1.49 19.46
CA PHE A 95 -16.08 -2.88 19.87
C PHE A 95 -14.76 -3.56 20.26
N ASP A 96 -14.74 -4.25 21.40
CA ASP A 96 -13.59 -5.07 21.78
C ASP A 96 -13.40 -6.22 20.79
N VAL A 97 -12.19 -6.35 20.26
CA VAL A 97 -11.82 -7.39 19.28
C VAL A 97 -11.97 -8.81 19.83
N ASN A 98 -12.05 -9.02 21.14
CA ASN A 98 -12.23 -10.34 21.75
C ASN A 98 -13.70 -10.66 22.05
N ASN A 99 -14.59 -9.66 21.97
CA ASN A 99 -16.01 -9.79 22.33
C ASN A 99 -16.94 -9.22 21.24
N ALA A 100 -16.43 -9.01 20.03
CA ALA A 100 -17.24 -8.55 18.92
C ALA A 100 -18.13 -9.70 18.42
N GLY A 101 -19.36 -9.38 18.00
CA GLY A 101 -20.23 -10.37 17.37
C GLY A 101 -19.65 -10.85 16.03
N LEU A 102 -19.91 -12.12 15.68
CA LEU A 102 -19.43 -12.75 14.44
C LEU A 102 -19.64 -11.86 13.19
N TRP A 103 -20.78 -11.18 13.12
CA TRP A 103 -21.14 -10.28 12.03
C TRP A 103 -20.11 -9.16 11.81
N ILE A 104 -19.50 -8.61 12.86
CA ILE A 104 -18.51 -7.52 12.77
C ILE A 104 -17.24 -8.01 12.06
N TYR A 105 -16.79 -9.24 12.36
CA TYR A 105 -15.65 -9.83 11.66
C TYR A 105 -15.98 -10.12 10.20
N ILE A 106 -17.19 -10.62 9.91
CA ILE A 106 -17.62 -10.86 8.53
C ILE A 106 -17.65 -9.55 7.76
N THR A 107 -18.27 -8.49 8.29
CA THR A 107 -18.30 -7.18 7.63
C THR A 107 -16.91 -6.60 7.45
N THR A 108 -16.03 -6.76 8.44
CA THR A 108 -14.62 -6.36 8.33
C THR A 108 -13.92 -7.07 7.18
N GLY A 109 -14.05 -8.40 7.12
CA GLY A 109 -13.42 -9.21 6.07
C GLY A 109 -13.94 -8.86 4.68
N VAL A 110 -15.24 -8.62 4.55
CA VAL A 110 -15.87 -8.21 3.29
C VAL A 110 -15.37 -6.82 2.87
N VAL A 111 -15.37 -5.85 3.78
CA VAL A 111 -14.91 -4.48 3.50
C VAL A 111 -13.43 -4.47 3.14
N ALA A 112 -12.56 -5.13 3.92
CA ALA A 112 -11.13 -5.17 3.63
C ALA A 112 -10.81 -5.86 2.29
N SER A 113 -11.59 -6.89 1.93
CA SER A 113 -11.38 -7.65 0.69
C SER A 113 -12.01 -7.00 -0.54
N CYS A 114 -12.96 -6.05 -0.38
CA CYS A 114 -13.72 -5.50 -1.50
C CYS A 114 -12.83 -4.89 -2.60
N GLY A 115 -11.75 -4.22 -2.20
CA GLY A 115 -10.80 -3.60 -3.14
C GLY A 115 -10.08 -4.61 -4.05
N PHE A 116 -9.86 -5.84 -3.56
CA PHE A 116 -9.28 -6.93 -4.35
C PHE A 116 -10.34 -7.71 -5.13
N LEU A 117 -11.47 -8.00 -4.48
CA LEU A 117 -12.56 -8.76 -5.07
C LEU A 117 -13.23 -8.05 -6.25
N TRP A 118 -13.11 -6.73 -6.34
CA TRP A 118 -13.56 -5.94 -7.49
C TRP A 118 -13.11 -6.51 -8.85
N ARG A 119 -11.92 -7.13 -8.88
CA ARG A 119 -11.37 -7.79 -10.07
C ARG A 119 -12.29 -8.85 -10.69
N PHE A 120 -13.12 -9.52 -9.91
CA PHE A 120 -13.99 -10.59 -10.41
C PHE A 120 -15.32 -10.08 -10.97
N PHE A 121 -15.69 -8.84 -10.66
CA PHE A 121 -16.92 -8.22 -11.14
C PHE A 121 -16.68 -7.33 -12.36
N ASN A 122 -15.48 -6.78 -12.51
CA ASN A 122 -15.15 -5.89 -13.62
C ASN A 122 -14.73 -6.67 -14.89
N GLU A 123 -15.24 -6.26 -16.06
CA GLU A 123 -14.90 -6.86 -17.36
C GLU A 123 -13.39 -6.77 -17.65
N ASP A 124 -12.78 -5.64 -17.33
CA ASP A 124 -11.35 -5.39 -17.53
C ASP A 124 -10.44 -6.17 -16.56
N ARG A 125 -11.03 -6.86 -15.57
CA ARG A 125 -10.31 -7.57 -14.50
C ARG A 125 -9.29 -6.70 -13.75
N LEU A 126 -9.51 -5.40 -13.67
CA LEU A 126 -8.68 -4.47 -12.91
C LEU A 126 -9.02 -4.53 -11.41
N TYR A 127 -8.00 -4.36 -10.57
CA TYR A 127 -8.22 -4.15 -9.14
C TYR A 127 -8.82 -2.76 -8.89
N LEU A 128 -9.54 -2.55 -7.79
CA LEU A 128 -10.20 -1.27 -7.51
C LEU A 128 -9.21 -0.10 -7.50
N HIS A 129 -8.06 -0.30 -6.85
CA HIS A 129 -7.01 0.72 -6.78
C HIS A 129 -6.37 1.00 -8.14
N ASP A 130 -6.37 0.04 -9.06
CA ASP A 130 -5.85 0.18 -10.42
C ASP A 130 -6.82 0.98 -11.29
N LEU A 131 -8.12 0.69 -11.17
CA LEU A 131 -9.20 1.42 -11.83
C LEU A 131 -9.22 2.90 -11.39
N VAL A 132 -9.20 3.16 -10.08
CA VAL A 132 -9.26 4.52 -9.51
C VAL A 132 -8.08 5.38 -9.97
N THR A 133 -6.91 4.78 -10.19
CA THR A 133 -5.72 5.52 -10.61
C THR A 133 -5.41 5.48 -12.10
N GLY A 134 -6.22 4.76 -12.90
CA GLY A 134 -5.95 4.58 -14.33
C GLY A 134 -4.59 3.92 -14.59
N THR A 135 -4.30 2.85 -13.87
CA THR A 135 -3.07 2.06 -14.02
C THR A 135 -3.38 0.59 -14.10
N GLU A 136 -2.54 -0.18 -14.78
CA GLU A 136 -2.75 -1.60 -14.99
C GLU A 136 -1.46 -2.39 -14.76
N LEU A 137 -1.60 -3.59 -14.20
CA LEU A 137 -0.53 -4.57 -14.08
C LEU A 137 -0.53 -5.52 -15.29
N MET A 138 0.48 -5.37 -16.15
CA MET A 138 0.66 -6.20 -17.33
C MET A 138 1.78 -7.23 -17.12
N LEU A 139 1.64 -8.41 -17.71
CA LEU A 139 2.72 -9.41 -17.75
C LEU A 139 3.73 -9.06 -18.85
N THR A 140 5.01 -8.97 -18.48
CA THR A 140 6.12 -8.79 -19.40
C THR A 140 6.51 -10.10 -20.08
N PRO A 141 6.94 -10.06 -21.35
CA PRO A 141 7.31 -11.25 -22.10
C PRO A 141 8.52 -11.95 -21.47
N PRO A 142 8.62 -13.29 -21.60
CA PRO A 142 9.77 -14.05 -21.11
C PRO A 142 11.06 -13.62 -21.84
N ARG A 143 12.17 -13.57 -21.09
CA ARG A 143 13.50 -13.29 -21.65
C ARG A 143 13.86 -14.37 -22.67
N LYS A 144 14.19 -13.98 -23.91
CA LYS A 144 14.77 -14.90 -24.91
C LYS A 144 16.08 -15.47 -24.34
N LYS A 145 16.22 -16.80 -24.35
CA LYS A 145 17.51 -17.46 -24.09
C LYS A 145 18.42 -17.11 -25.27
N SER A 146 19.52 -16.43 -24.97
CA SER A 146 20.63 -16.21 -25.91
C SER A 146 21.48 -17.45 -26.01
#